data_AF-A0A534NLZ9-F1
#
_entry.id   AF-A0A534NLZ9-F1
#
_cell.length_a   1.000
_cell.length_b   1.000
_cell.length_c   1.000
_cell.angle_alpha   90.00
_cell.angle_beta   90.00
_cell.angle_gamma   90.00
#
_symmetry.space_group_name_H-M   'P 1'
#
loop_
_entity.id
_entity.type
_entity.pdbx_description
1 polymer ?
#
loop_
_entity_poly.entity_id
_entity_poly.type
_entity_poly.pdbx_seq_one_letter_code
_entity_poly.pdbx_strand_id
1 'polypeptide(L)'
;MSVKVSIHEQNGQLATGGGNVTIALGTNTSGGALAGTITRAAVNGVATFDDLVIVKAGQGYTLTAASPGMATATTNAFALVYSMDENETVSASNDSPETAMAITPNVPMFGSLTSPEDADYYKFHATAGQIVSVSSYATRFDLGHFDIQGIYHG
;
A
#
# COMPACT_ATOMS: atom_id res chain seq x y z
N MET A 1 -7.69 -1.75 3.79
CA MET A 1 -8.17 -0.62 4.61
C MET A 1 -9.66 -0.75 4.82
N SER A 2 -10.22 -0.17 5.89
CA SER A 2 -11.66 -0.19 6.15
C SER A 2 -12.27 1.21 5.95
N VAL A 3 -13.37 1.29 5.20
CA VAL A 3 -14.14 2.51 4.94
C VAL A 3 -15.62 2.24 5.24
N LYS A 4 -16.28 3.17 5.93
CA LYS A 4 -17.72 3.12 6.19
C LYS A 4 -18.38 4.36 5.60
N VAL A 5 -19.48 4.15 4.88
CA VAL A 5 -20.28 5.23 4.31
C VAL A 5 -21.67 5.16 4.90
N SER A 6 -22.07 6.23 5.59
CA SER A 6 -23.39 6.39 6.18
C SER A 6 -24.29 7.21 5.27
N ILE A 7 -25.44 6.66 4.94
CA ILE A 7 -26.52 7.29 4.21
C ILE A 7 -27.48 7.87 5.24
N HIS A 8 -27.75 9.18 5.15
CA HIS A 8 -28.67 9.87 6.04
C HIS A 8 -29.89 10.38 5.27
N GLU A 9 -31.04 10.38 5.94
CA GLU A 9 -32.26 11.04 5.51
C GLU A 9 -32.16 12.55 5.74
N GLN A 10 -33.11 13.31 5.19
CA GLN A 10 -33.15 14.77 5.30
C GLN A 10 -33.22 15.30 6.75
N ASN A 11 -33.69 14.48 7.69
CA ASN A 11 -33.75 14.78 9.12
C ASN A 11 -32.46 14.41 9.89
N GLY A 12 -31.41 13.97 9.19
CA GLY A 12 -30.12 13.58 9.76
C GLY A 12 -30.08 12.19 10.40
N GLN A 13 -31.17 11.43 10.38
CA GLN A 13 -31.17 10.02 10.80
C GLN A 13 -30.56 9.12 9.74
N LEU A 14 -30.01 7.97 10.14
CA LEU A 14 -29.58 6.95 9.18
C LEU A 14 -30.77 6.49 8.33
N ALA A 15 -30.52 6.32 7.04
CA ALA A 15 -31.49 5.75 6.13
C ALA A 15 -31.85 4.33 6.60
N THR A 16 -33.15 4.02 6.59
CA THR A 16 -33.66 2.70 6.96
C THR A 16 -33.57 1.71 5.79
N GLY A 17 -33.49 2.20 4.56
CA GLY A 17 -33.31 1.42 3.34
C GLY A 17 -31.85 1.27 2.88
N GLY A 18 -31.65 0.39 1.90
CA GLY A 18 -30.35 0.14 1.27
C GLY A 18 -30.26 0.76 -0.13
N GLY A 19 -29.10 1.35 -0.43
CA GLY A 19 -28.68 1.74 -1.76
C GLY A 19 -27.27 1.23 -2.03
N ASN A 20 -26.93 0.99 -3.30
CA ASN A 20 -25.56 0.63 -3.67
C ASN A 20 -24.69 1.87 -3.56
N VAL A 21 -23.66 1.77 -2.71
CA VAL A 21 -22.59 2.76 -2.61
C VAL A 21 -21.41 2.25 -3.41
N THR A 22 -20.83 3.11 -4.24
CA THR A 22 -19.59 2.84 -4.97
C THR A 22 -18.48 3.76 -4.48
N ILE A 23 -17.31 3.20 -4.20
CA ILE A 23 -16.08 3.91 -3.85
C ILE A 23 -15.19 4.04 -5.08
N ALA A 24 -14.61 5.22 -5.28
CA ALA A 24 -13.56 5.46 -6.27
C ALA A 24 -12.45 6.33 -5.69
N LEU A 25 -11.32 6.40 -6.40
CA LEU A 25 -10.29 7.41 -6.14
C LEU A 25 -10.78 8.77 -6.65
N GLY A 26 -10.66 9.78 -5.79
CA GLY A 26 -10.77 11.19 -6.19
C GLY A 26 -9.40 11.70 -6.64
N THR A 27 -8.77 12.54 -5.83
CA THR A 27 -7.40 13.01 -6.07
C THR A 27 -6.45 11.83 -6.02
N ASN A 28 -5.66 11.66 -7.08
CA ASN A 28 -4.74 10.55 -7.27
C ASN A 28 -3.52 10.97 -8.12
N THR A 29 -2.83 12.04 -7.70
CA THR A 29 -1.66 12.54 -8.43
C THR A 29 -0.49 11.57 -8.39
N SER A 30 -0.40 10.72 -7.36
CA SER A 30 0.60 9.67 -7.24
C SER A 30 0.34 8.48 -8.18
N GLY A 31 -0.84 8.36 -8.80
CA GLY A 31 -1.14 7.31 -9.80
C GLY A 31 -1.28 5.91 -9.19
N GLY A 32 -1.93 5.80 -8.03
CA GLY A 32 -2.33 4.52 -7.44
C GLY A 32 -3.56 3.92 -8.11
N ALA A 33 -3.82 2.64 -7.85
CA ALA A 33 -5.05 1.96 -8.25
C ALA A 33 -5.82 1.50 -7.01
N LEU A 34 -7.15 1.60 -7.07
CA LEU A 34 -8.04 1.07 -6.04
C LEU A 34 -8.49 -0.33 -6.45
N ALA A 35 -8.28 -1.29 -5.55
CA ALA A 35 -8.68 -2.68 -5.71
C ALA A 35 -9.57 -3.13 -4.55
N GLY A 36 -10.16 -4.32 -4.69
CA GLY A 36 -11.14 -4.89 -3.76
C GLY A 36 -12.58 -4.70 -4.24
N THR A 37 -13.54 -4.94 -3.34
CA THR A 37 -14.97 -4.76 -3.61
C THR A 37 -15.32 -3.28 -3.55
N ILE A 38 -15.42 -2.61 -4.69
CA ILE A 38 -15.66 -1.15 -4.75
C ILE A 38 -17.15 -0.76 -4.71
N THR A 39 -18.08 -1.70 -4.83
CA THR A 39 -19.52 -1.43 -4.71
C THR A 39 -20.15 -2.35 -3.68
N ARG A 40 -20.86 -1.79 -2.70
CA ARG A 40 -21.59 -2.54 -1.68
C ARG A 40 -22.94 -1.92 -1.39
N ALA A 41 -23.93 -2.77 -1.13
CA ALA A 41 -25.22 -2.33 -0.63
C ALA A 41 -25.10 -1.84 0.81
N ALA A 42 -25.72 -0.71 1.12
CA ALA A 42 -25.86 -0.26 2.50
C ALA A 42 -26.88 -1.13 3.25
N VAL A 43 -26.55 -1.51 4.49
CA VAL A 43 -27.45 -2.22 5.41
C VAL A 43 -27.70 -1.31 6.61
N ASN A 44 -28.98 -1.03 6.91
CA ASN A 44 -29.38 -0.04 7.92
C ASN A 44 -28.66 1.31 7.72
N GLY A 45 -28.62 1.77 6.45
CA GLY A 45 -28.00 3.03 6.08
C GLY A 45 -26.47 3.03 6.07
N VAL A 46 -25.78 1.91 6.30
CA VAL A 46 -24.31 1.87 6.31
C VAL A 46 -23.76 0.86 5.30
N ALA A 47 -22.95 1.33 4.35
CA ALA A 47 -22.12 0.48 3.50
C ALA A 47 -20.72 0.36 4.11
N THR A 48 -20.28 -0.87 4.39
CA THR A 48 -18.95 -1.15 4.95
C THR A 48 -18.08 -1.84 3.91
N PHE A 49 -16.93 -1.24 3.63
CA PHE A 49 -15.90 -1.76 2.74
C PHE A 49 -14.68 -2.13 3.59
N ASP A 50 -14.38 -3.41 3.72
CA ASP A 50 -13.34 -3.96 4.58
C ASP A 50 -12.12 -4.48 3.80
N ASP A 51 -12.22 -4.51 2.47
CA ASP A 51 -11.27 -5.14 1.57
C ASP A 51 -10.63 -4.16 0.56
N LEU A 52 -10.78 -2.85 0.75
CA LEU A 52 -10.18 -1.86 -0.15
C LEU A 52 -8.66 -1.83 -0.02
N VAL A 53 -7.97 -1.77 -1.16
CA VAL A 53 -6.50 -1.73 -1.22
C VAL A 53 -6.05 -0.67 -2.22
N ILE A 54 -5.04 0.11 -1.83
CA ILE A 54 -4.23 0.94 -2.72
C ILE A 54 -2.78 0.59 -2.40
N VAL A 55 -2.07 0.02 -3.36
CA VAL A 55 -0.71 -0.53 -3.13
C VAL A 55 0.36 0.55 -3.21
N LYS A 56 0.08 1.65 -3.91
CA LYS A 56 1.06 2.71 -4.15
C LYS A 56 1.06 3.74 -3.02
N ALA A 57 2.20 3.91 -2.39
CA ALA A 57 2.41 5.03 -1.47
C ALA A 57 2.32 6.38 -2.19
N GLY A 58 1.83 7.39 -1.49
CA GLY A 58 1.60 8.72 -2.03
C GLY A 58 0.80 9.61 -1.09
N GLN A 59 0.88 10.92 -1.33
CA GLN A 59 0.23 11.93 -0.51
C GLN A 59 -0.97 12.51 -1.25
N GLY A 60 -1.98 12.95 -0.51
CA GLY A 60 -3.09 13.71 -1.06
C GLY A 60 -4.16 12.85 -1.74
N TYR A 61 -4.18 11.54 -1.47
CA TYR A 61 -5.28 10.68 -1.93
C TYR A 61 -6.60 11.14 -1.34
N THR A 62 -7.68 11.08 -2.12
CA THR A 62 -9.04 11.13 -1.59
C THR A 62 -9.85 9.95 -2.09
N LEU A 63 -10.85 9.54 -1.31
CA LEU A 63 -11.87 8.59 -1.76
C LEU A 63 -13.18 9.35 -1.99
N THR A 64 -13.86 8.99 -3.06
CA THR A 64 -15.22 9.46 -3.35
C THR A 64 -16.21 8.32 -3.12
N ALA A 65 -17.36 8.65 -2.53
CA ALA A 65 -18.47 7.73 -2.34
C ALA A 65 -19.69 8.27 -3.09
N ALA A 66 -20.25 7.45 -3.98
CA ALA A 66 -21.41 7.80 -4.79
C ALA A 66 -22.53 6.78 -4.61
N SER A 67 -23.77 7.28 -4.59
CA SER A 67 -25.00 6.48 -4.62
C SER A 67 -25.99 7.18 -5.57
N PRO A 68 -26.78 6.44 -6.37
CA PRO A 68 -27.73 7.05 -7.29
C PRO A 68 -28.67 8.05 -6.60
N GLY A 69 -28.81 9.25 -7.16
CA GLY A 69 -29.68 10.30 -6.63
C GLY A 69 -29.12 11.06 -5.42
N MET A 70 -27.88 10.78 -5.00
CA MET A 70 -27.21 11.47 -3.90
C MET A 70 -26.02 12.28 -4.38
N ALA A 71 -25.69 13.35 -3.66
CA ALA A 71 -24.45 14.07 -3.86
C ALA A 71 -23.25 13.16 -3.50
N THR A 72 -22.19 13.23 -4.32
CA THR A 72 -20.94 12.52 -4.03
C THR A 72 -20.30 13.07 -2.77
N ALA A 73 -19.95 12.19 -1.83
CA ALA A 73 -19.15 12.55 -0.67
C ALA A 73 -17.67 12.29 -0.96
N THR A 74 -16.79 13.17 -0.49
CA THR A 74 -15.34 13.03 -0.65
C THR A 74 -14.69 13.06 0.72
N THR A 75 -13.74 12.15 0.96
CA THR A 75 -12.95 12.18 2.20
C THR A 75 -12.04 13.40 2.23
N ASN A 76 -11.56 13.77 3.42
CA ASN A 76 -10.35 14.58 3.50
C ASN A 76 -9.20 13.87 2.78
N ALA A 77 -8.23 14.67 2.32
CA ALA A 77 -7.00 14.14 1.78
C ALA A 77 -6.27 13.29 2.83
N PHE A 78 -5.77 12.13 2.42
CA PHE A 78 -4.97 11.25 3.25
C PHE A 78 -3.69 10.84 2.53
N ALA A 79 -2.76 10.37 3.34
CA ALA A 79 -1.48 9.84 2.93
C ALA A 79 -1.54 8.31 3.01
N LEU A 80 -1.01 7.65 2.00
CA LEU A 80 -0.57 6.27 2.10
C LEU A 80 0.94 6.31 2.21
N VAL A 81 1.41 6.20 3.44
CA VAL A 81 2.82 6.00 3.73
C VAL A 81 3.03 4.50 3.91
N TYR A 82 4.16 4.01 3.43
CA TYR A 82 4.68 2.79 4.01
C TYR A 82 5.04 3.13 5.47
N SER A 83 4.55 2.34 6.42
CA SER A 83 4.95 2.50 7.82
C SER A 83 6.43 2.16 7.90
N MET A 84 7.25 3.18 8.01
CA MET A 84 8.64 3.05 8.42
C MET A 84 8.63 2.96 9.94
N ASP A 85 9.11 1.85 10.49
CA ASP A 85 9.68 1.92 11.82
C ASP A 85 11.05 2.59 11.65
N GLU A 86 11.09 3.94 11.67
CA GLU A 86 12.35 4.70 11.64
C GLU A 86 13.05 4.62 13.00
N ASN A 87 13.35 3.41 13.47
CA ASN A 87 14.29 3.24 14.58
C ASN A 87 15.39 2.20 14.32
N GLU A 88 15.57 1.76 13.09
CA GLU A 88 16.87 1.23 12.67
C GLU A 88 17.38 2.02 11.47
N THR A 89 18.22 3.02 11.75
CA THR A 89 19.37 3.24 10.88
C THR A 89 20.10 1.90 10.79
N VAL A 90 19.84 1.11 9.75
CA VAL A 90 20.67 -0.05 9.47
C VAL A 90 21.99 0.50 8.91
N SER A 91 22.88 0.86 9.83
CA SER A 91 24.31 1.00 9.62
C SER A 91 25.00 -0.32 9.96
N ALA A 92 24.33 -1.45 9.73
CA ALA A 92 24.97 -2.75 9.85
C ALA A 92 25.92 -2.87 8.65
N SER A 93 27.16 -3.30 8.84
CA SER A 93 28.05 -3.60 7.72
C SER A 93 27.54 -4.84 7.02
N ASN A 94 26.57 -4.72 6.13
CA ASN A 94 26.05 -5.78 5.26
C ASN A 94 26.61 -5.64 3.84
N ASP A 95 27.79 -5.03 3.72
CA ASP A 95 28.49 -4.74 2.45
C ASP A 95 29.08 -5.96 1.75
N SER A 96 28.89 -7.16 2.31
CA SER A 96 29.41 -8.42 1.79
C SER A 96 28.44 -9.58 2.01
N PRO A 97 28.50 -10.64 1.19
CA PRO A 97 27.71 -11.86 1.43
C PRO A 97 27.94 -12.48 2.81
N GLU A 98 29.16 -12.39 3.35
CA GLU A 98 29.53 -12.91 4.67
C GLU A 98 28.83 -12.16 5.79
N THR A 99 28.63 -10.86 5.60
CA THR A 99 27.97 -9.98 6.56
C THR A 99 26.49 -9.73 6.22
N ALA A 100 25.93 -10.49 5.28
CA ALA A 100 24.54 -10.36 4.85
C ALA A 100 23.57 -10.38 6.04
N MET A 101 22.69 -9.38 6.09
CA MET A 101 21.69 -9.24 7.14
C MET A 101 20.63 -10.33 7.00
N ALA A 102 20.28 -10.99 8.11
CA ALA A 102 19.20 -11.96 8.13
C ALA A 102 17.84 -11.25 8.10
N ILE A 103 16.92 -11.73 7.28
CA ILE A 103 15.63 -11.08 7.03
C ILE A 103 14.48 -12.03 7.32
N THR A 104 13.38 -11.47 7.81
CA THR A 104 12.14 -12.23 8.03
C THR A 104 11.23 -12.06 6.82
N PRO A 105 10.81 -13.15 6.14
CA PRO A 105 9.87 -13.06 5.04
C PRO A 105 8.58 -12.31 5.44
N ASN A 106 8.01 -11.55 4.50
CA ASN A 106 6.85 -10.67 4.69
C ASN A 106 7.06 -9.46 5.62
N VAL A 107 8.29 -9.20 6.08
CA VAL A 107 8.63 -7.95 6.76
C VAL A 107 9.29 -7.01 5.74
N PRO A 108 8.71 -5.84 5.45
CA PRO A 108 9.35 -4.84 4.61
C PRO A 108 10.70 -4.42 5.23
N MET A 109 11.70 -4.25 4.37
CA MET A 109 13.00 -3.76 4.75
C MET A 109 13.36 -2.52 3.96
N PHE A 110 14.21 -1.70 4.55
CA PHE A 110 14.70 -0.48 3.95
C PHE A 110 16.23 -0.49 4.05
N GLY A 111 16.89 -0.21 2.93
CA GLY A 111 18.34 -0.02 2.82
C GLY A 111 18.61 1.34 2.20
N SER A 112 19.80 1.88 2.43
CA SER A 112 20.22 3.14 1.81
C SER A 112 21.59 2.95 1.20
N LEU A 113 21.66 3.00 -0.13
CA LEU A 113 22.92 3.04 -0.85
C LEU A 113 23.44 4.49 -0.83
N THR A 114 24.40 4.75 0.06
CA THR A 114 24.97 6.07 0.35
C THR A 114 26.15 6.44 -0.54
N SER A 115 26.70 5.47 -1.26
CA SER A 115 27.79 5.67 -2.23
C SER A 115 27.63 4.76 -3.46
N PRO A 116 28.33 5.03 -4.57
CA PRO A 116 28.31 4.15 -5.75
C PRO A 116 28.90 2.74 -5.51
N GLU A 117 29.71 2.57 -4.46
CA GLU A 117 30.31 1.29 -4.08
C GLU A 117 29.53 0.59 -2.95
N ASP A 118 28.47 1.23 -2.46
CA ASP A 118 27.61 0.72 -1.40
C ASP A 118 26.74 -0.43 -1.96
N ALA A 119 26.78 -1.59 -1.29
CA ALA A 119 26.10 -2.79 -1.73
C ALA A 119 25.54 -3.57 -0.54
N ASP A 120 24.23 -3.48 -0.32
CA ASP A 120 23.55 -4.17 0.78
C ASP A 120 23.24 -5.65 0.46
N TYR A 121 23.77 -6.59 1.26
CA TYR A 121 23.47 -8.02 1.16
C TYR A 121 22.47 -8.48 2.22
N TYR A 122 21.53 -9.36 1.81
CA TYR A 122 20.46 -9.90 2.66
C TYR A 122 20.33 -11.41 2.50
N LYS A 123 19.99 -12.12 3.57
CA LYS A 123 19.77 -13.57 3.60
C LYS A 123 18.47 -13.96 4.29
N PHE A 124 17.78 -14.95 3.75
CA PHE A 124 16.61 -15.58 4.38
C PHE A 124 16.70 -17.10 4.23
N HIS A 125 15.95 -17.82 5.05
CA HIS A 125 15.76 -19.25 4.88
C HIS A 125 14.43 -19.52 4.16
N ALA A 126 14.50 -20.30 3.09
CA ALA A 126 13.34 -20.88 2.42
C ALA A 126 13.37 -22.40 2.58
N THR A 127 12.19 -23.01 2.65
CA THR A 127 12.02 -24.47 2.67
C THR A 127 11.72 -24.97 1.25
N ALA A 128 12.20 -26.17 0.91
CA ALA A 128 11.92 -26.79 -0.37
C ALA A 128 10.41 -26.81 -0.67
N GLY A 129 10.03 -26.34 -1.87
CA GLY A 129 8.64 -26.21 -2.30
C GLY A 129 7.98 -24.86 -1.99
N GLN A 130 8.65 -23.95 -1.28
CA GLN A 130 8.18 -22.57 -1.13
C GLN A 130 8.51 -21.74 -2.38
N ILE A 131 7.56 -20.88 -2.77
CA ILE A 131 7.81 -19.84 -3.78
C ILE A 131 8.28 -18.59 -3.05
N VAL A 132 9.42 -18.06 -3.47
CA VAL A 132 9.99 -16.82 -2.94
C VAL A 132 9.74 -15.70 -3.94
N SER A 133 9.17 -14.60 -3.48
CA SER A 133 9.00 -13.38 -4.27
C SER A 133 9.73 -12.24 -3.57
N VAL A 134 10.59 -11.54 -4.31
CA VAL A 134 11.29 -10.34 -3.84
C VAL A 134 10.76 -9.14 -4.62
N SER A 135 10.46 -8.05 -3.93
CA SER A 135 10.03 -6.79 -4.54
C SER A 135 10.83 -5.66 -3.92
N SER A 136 11.56 -4.92 -4.76
CA SER A 136 12.32 -3.75 -4.35
C SER A 136 11.72 -2.48 -4.97
N TYR A 137 11.79 -1.38 -4.23
CA TYR A 137 11.33 -0.06 -4.67
C TYR A 137 12.42 0.97 -4.37
N ALA A 138 12.90 1.68 -5.39
CA ALA A 138 13.88 2.75 -5.22
C ALA A 138 13.22 4.13 -5.34
N THR A 139 13.55 5.06 -4.45
CA THR A 139 13.02 6.43 -4.43
C THR A 139 13.79 7.40 -5.34
N ARG A 140 14.91 6.96 -5.95
CA ARG A 140 15.66 7.69 -6.97
C ARG A 140 15.99 6.77 -8.16
N PHE A 141 15.31 7.00 -9.28
CA PHE A 141 15.58 6.37 -10.57
C PHE A 141 16.54 7.31 -11.32
N ASP A 142 17.84 7.30 -10.99
CA ASP A 142 18.81 7.91 -11.90
C ASP A 142 19.07 6.91 -13.02
N LEU A 143 18.82 7.34 -14.26
CA LEU A 143 19.02 6.56 -15.49
C LEU A 143 20.52 6.30 -15.68
N GLY A 144 21.07 5.31 -14.98
CA GLY A 144 22.50 4.98 -15.12
C GLY A 144 23.00 3.75 -14.39
N HIS A 145 22.33 3.28 -13.32
CA HIS A 145 22.78 2.11 -12.58
C HIS A 145 21.58 1.26 -12.14
N PHE A 146 21.35 0.18 -12.88
CA PHE A 146 20.59 -0.96 -12.37
C PHE A 146 21.57 -2.10 -12.16
N ASP A 147 21.72 -2.54 -10.92
CA ASP A 147 22.09 -3.92 -10.64
C ASP A 147 20.87 -4.64 -10.04
N ILE A 148 20.30 -5.55 -10.82
CA ILE A 148 19.43 -6.62 -10.32
C ILE A 148 20.07 -7.94 -10.77
N GLN A 149 21.29 -8.22 -10.33
CA GLN A 149 21.85 -9.57 -10.39
C GLN A 149 21.17 -10.40 -9.30
N GLY A 150 20.11 -11.12 -9.68
CA GLY A 150 19.39 -11.94 -8.72
C GLY A 150 18.30 -12.82 -9.32
N ILE A 151 18.57 -13.51 -10.44
CA ILE A 151 17.82 -14.72 -10.78
C ILE A 151 18.78 -15.89 -10.65
N TYR A 152 18.85 -16.49 -9.46
CA TYR A 152 19.41 -17.82 -9.32
C TYR A 152 18.30 -18.82 -9.62
N HIS A 153 18.34 -19.42 -10.81
CA HIS A 153 17.69 -20.69 -11.08
C HIS A 153 18.70 -21.80 -10.77
N GLY A 154 18.38 -22.65 -9.80
CA GLY A 154 19.16 -23.82 -9.40
C GLY A 154 18.51 -24.52 -8.23
#